data_AF-A0A949HPH1-F1
#
_entry.id   AF-A0A949HPH1-F1
#
_cell.length_a   1.000
_cell.length_b   1.000
_cell.length_c   1.000
_cell.angle_alpha   90.00
_cell.angle_beta   90.00
_cell.angle_gamma   90.00
#
_symmetry.space_group_name_H-M   'P 1'
#
loop_
_entity.id
_entity.type
_entity.pdbx_description
1 polymer ?
#
loop_
_entity_poly.entity_id
_entity_poly.type
_entity_poly.pdbx_seq_one_letter_code
_entity_poly.pdbx_strand_id
1 'polypeptide(L)'
;MDQEHPAPASSEPAWKPLTAKQRRVLGTLMEKSKTTPDAYPMTFAGLTTGCNQKSNRAPISNYTSEQIESIIDELRALGAVAIIQGSGRVTKVRHYAYNWLGLD
;
A
#
# COMPACT_ATOMS: atom_id res chain seq x y z
N MET A 1 -37.11 31.35 -2.78
CA MET A 1 -35.87 31.18 -3.57
C MET A 1 -34.83 30.78 -2.55
N ASP A 2 -34.88 29.53 -2.14
CA ASP A 2 -33.98 28.98 -1.15
C ASP A 2 -33.19 27.93 -1.91
N GLN A 3 -32.04 28.35 -2.43
CA GLN A 3 -31.12 27.43 -3.09
C GLN A 3 -30.47 26.59 -1.99
N GLU A 4 -30.92 25.34 -1.89
CA GLU A 4 -30.25 24.28 -1.15
C GLU A 4 -28.78 24.22 -1.62
N HIS A 5 -27.88 24.70 -0.78
CA HIS A 5 -26.45 24.60 -1.01
C HIS A 5 -26.06 23.12 -0.84
N PRO A 6 -25.48 22.45 -1.85
CA PRO A 6 -24.99 21.09 -1.64
C PRO A 6 -23.90 21.13 -0.57
N ALA A 7 -24.07 20.34 0.49
CA ALA A 7 -23.07 20.18 1.53
C ALA A 7 -21.70 19.84 0.92
N PRO A 8 -20.59 20.40 1.44
CA PRO A 8 -19.26 20.10 0.91
C PRO A 8 -18.99 18.60 0.97
N ALA A 9 -18.45 18.05 -0.13
CA ALA A 9 -17.97 16.68 -0.19
C ALA A 9 -17.05 16.41 1.02
N SER A 10 -17.30 15.30 1.72
CA SER A 10 -16.76 14.93 3.03
C SER A 10 -15.32 15.37 3.28
N SER A 11 -15.12 16.23 4.28
CA SER A 11 -13.85 16.82 4.71
C SER A 11 -12.95 15.87 5.53
N GLU A 12 -13.25 14.57 5.55
CA GLU A 12 -12.44 13.60 6.28
C GLU A 12 -11.32 13.05 5.40
N PRO A 13 -10.08 12.91 5.94
CA PRO A 13 -9.01 12.30 5.19
C PRO A 13 -9.35 10.86 4.81
N ALA A 14 -9.02 10.47 3.58
CA ALA A 14 -9.18 9.09 3.10
C ALA A 14 -8.30 8.10 3.89
N TRP A 15 -7.18 8.56 4.46
CA TRP A 15 -6.28 7.72 5.23
C TRP A 15 -6.86 7.34 6.60
N LYS A 16 -6.48 6.15 7.08
CA LYS A 16 -6.81 5.63 8.41
C LYS A 16 -5.53 5.17 9.11
N PRO A 17 -5.48 5.18 10.46
CA PRO A 17 -4.33 4.67 11.20
C PRO A 17 -3.99 3.22 10.80
N LEU A 18 -2.75 2.97 10.43
CA LEU A 18 -2.27 1.66 10.02
C LEU A 18 -1.64 0.89 11.19
N THR A 19 -1.82 -0.43 11.22
CA THR A 19 -1.08 -1.31 12.14
C THR A 19 0.42 -1.33 11.81
N ALA A 20 1.25 -1.81 12.73
CA ALA A 20 2.70 -1.93 12.49
C ALA A 20 3.03 -2.79 11.24
N LYS A 21 2.25 -3.86 11.02
CA LYS A 21 2.41 -4.75 9.87
C LYS A 21 2.01 -4.06 8.56
N GLN A 22 0.88 -3.37 8.55
CA GLN A 22 0.41 -2.58 7.41
C GLN A 22 1.40 -1.48 7.03
N ARG A 23 1.93 -0.74 8.02
CA ARG A 23 2.97 0.28 7.79
C ARG A 23 4.23 -0.31 7.15
N ARG A 24 4.66 -1.51 7.58
CA ARG A 24 5.81 -2.18 6.96
C ARG A 24 5.56 -2.47 5.48
N VAL A 25 4.41 -3.05 5.15
CA VAL A 25 4.10 -3.44 3.77
C VAL A 25 3.94 -2.22 2.88
N LEU A 26 3.16 -1.22 3.31
CA LEU A 26 3.00 0.04 2.57
C LEU A 26 4.32 0.79 2.41
N GLY A 27 5.10 0.91 3.48
CA GLY A 27 6.42 1.56 3.44
C GLY A 27 7.41 0.84 2.53
N THR A 28 7.37 -0.49 2.48
CA THR A 28 8.20 -1.27 1.54
C THR A 28 7.80 -0.98 0.09
N LEU A 29 6.51 -0.92 -0.23
CA LEU A 29 6.05 -0.52 -1.57
C LEU A 29 6.51 0.89 -1.95
N MET A 30 6.39 1.85 -1.03
CA MET A 30 6.81 3.23 -1.24
C MET A 30 8.33 3.32 -1.50
N GLU A 31 9.14 2.67 -0.66
CA GLU A 31 10.59 2.59 -0.81
C GLU A 31 10.98 2.03 -2.18
N LYS A 32 10.42 0.87 -2.56
CA LYS A 32 10.78 0.19 -3.80
C LYS A 32 10.26 0.90 -5.05
N SER A 33 9.15 1.63 -4.97
CA SER A 33 8.69 2.49 -6.07
C SER A 33 9.71 3.58 -6.45
N LYS A 34 10.51 4.05 -5.49
CA LYS A 34 11.50 5.12 -5.67
C LYS A 34 12.91 4.60 -5.91
N THR A 35 13.29 3.54 -5.21
CA THR A 35 14.67 3.04 -5.21
C THR A 35 14.92 1.94 -6.23
N THR A 36 13.88 1.21 -6.64
CA THR A 36 13.97 0.08 -7.58
C THR A 36 12.79 0.07 -8.56
N PRO A 37 12.63 1.11 -9.40
CA PRO A 37 11.45 1.27 -10.26
C PRO A 37 11.27 0.09 -11.23
N ASP A 38 12.35 -0.54 -11.70
CA ASP A 38 12.29 -1.70 -12.60
C ASP A 38 11.62 -2.93 -11.97
N ALA A 39 11.68 -3.05 -10.64
CA ALA A 39 11.05 -4.12 -9.88
C ALA A 39 9.63 -3.76 -9.41
N TYR A 40 9.12 -2.57 -9.78
CA TYR A 40 7.83 -2.05 -9.37
C TYR A 40 6.85 -1.99 -10.57
N PRO A 41 5.56 -2.36 -10.42
CA PRO A 41 4.90 -2.85 -9.21
C PRO A 41 5.39 -4.23 -8.77
N MET A 42 5.37 -4.49 -7.46
CA MET A 42 6.02 -5.65 -6.85
C MET A 42 5.12 -6.89 -6.86
N THR A 43 5.70 -8.08 -6.94
CA THR A 43 4.97 -9.34 -6.70
C THR A 43 4.81 -9.59 -5.19
N PHE A 44 3.91 -10.49 -4.80
CA PHE A 44 3.78 -10.92 -3.40
C PHE A 44 5.10 -11.48 -2.83
N ALA A 45 5.78 -12.34 -3.59
CA ALA A 45 7.09 -12.86 -3.20
C ALA A 45 8.13 -11.74 -3.00
N GLY A 46 8.17 -10.77 -3.92
CA GLY A 46 9.04 -9.60 -3.80
C GLY A 46 8.73 -8.77 -2.55
N LEU A 47 7.45 -8.62 -2.20
CA LEU A 47 7.03 -7.94 -0.98
C LEU A 47 7.43 -8.71 0.28
N THR A 48 7.26 -10.02 0.32
CA THR A 48 7.71 -10.86 1.45
C THR A 48 9.20 -10.68 1.68
N THR A 49 10.02 -10.78 0.63
CA THR A 49 11.46 -10.54 0.72
C THR A 49 11.77 -9.12 1.16
N GLY A 50 11.09 -8.11 0.59
CA GLY A 50 11.29 -6.70 0.91
C GLY A 50 10.93 -6.35 2.36
N CYS A 51 9.84 -6.91 2.89
CA CYS A 51 9.41 -6.65 4.27
C CYS A 51 10.39 -7.24 5.29
N ASN A 52 11.00 -8.39 4.97
CA ASN A 52 11.90 -9.15 5.83
C ASN A 52 13.40 -8.84 5.62
N GLN A 53 13.73 -7.76 4.89
CA GLN A 53 15.13 -7.35 4.72
C GLN A 53 15.79 -7.06 6.09
N LYS A 54 17.08 -7.41 6.22
CA LYS A 54 17.86 -7.18 7.45
C LYS A 54 18.35 -5.72 7.59
N SER A 55 18.44 -5.01 6.47
CA SER A 55 18.80 -3.60 6.40
C SER A 55 17.55 -2.74 6.23
N ASN A 56 17.61 -1.50 6.72
CA ASN A 56 16.55 -0.50 6.58
C ASN A 56 15.17 -0.98 7.12
N ARG A 57 15.17 -1.88 8.11
CA ARG A 57 13.99 -2.37 8.81
C ARG A 57 14.20 -2.32 10.31
N ALA A 58 13.28 -1.66 11.01
CA ALA A 58 13.24 -1.61 12.47
C ALA A 58 11.78 -1.76 12.94
N PRO A 59 11.43 -2.80 13.71
CA PRO A 59 12.24 -4.00 13.99
C PRO A 59 12.43 -4.87 12.74
N ILE A 60 13.42 -5.77 12.74
CA ILE A 60 13.49 -6.84 11.72
C ILE A 60 12.24 -7.74 11.86
N SER A 61 11.67 -8.16 10.73
CA SER A 61 10.48 -9.01 10.68
C SER A 61 10.74 -10.31 9.94
N ASN A 62 9.82 -11.27 10.12
CA ASN A 62 9.80 -12.52 9.38
C ASN A 62 8.35 -12.89 9.00
N TYR A 63 7.76 -12.11 8.09
CA TYR A 63 6.42 -12.37 7.58
C TYR A 63 6.40 -13.56 6.63
N THR A 64 5.34 -14.36 6.70
CA THR A 64 5.04 -15.40 5.69
C THR A 64 4.31 -14.78 4.49
N SER A 65 4.25 -15.51 3.37
CA SER A 65 3.52 -15.05 2.18
C SER A 65 2.02 -14.86 2.46
N GLU A 66 1.41 -15.76 3.23
CA GLU A 66 -0.01 -15.70 3.61
C GLU A 66 -0.30 -14.46 4.47
N GLN A 67 0.63 -14.10 5.37
CA GLN A 67 0.52 -12.87 6.14
C GLN A 67 0.59 -11.64 5.24
N ILE A 68 1.49 -11.63 4.26
CA ILE A 68 1.61 -10.51 3.31
C ILE A 68 0.34 -10.40 2.46
N GLU A 69 -0.21 -11.50 1.96
CA GLU A 69 -1.47 -11.52 1.22
C GLU A 69 -2.62 -10.92 2.03
N SER A 70 -2.82 -11.40 3.27
CA SER A 70 -3.84 -10.87 4.18
C SER A 70 -3.66 -9.36 4.46
N ILE A 71 -2.43 -8.90 4.69
CA ILE A 71 -2.15 -7.46 4.93
C ILE A 71 -2.43 -6.63 3.67
N ILE A 72 -2.14 -7.16 2.47
CA ILE A 72 -2.44 -6.48 1.21
C ILE A 72 -3.94 -6.36 1.00
N ASP A 73 -4.72 -7.39 1.32
CA ASP A 73 -6.19 -7.32 1.24
C ASP A 73 -6.75 -6.26 2.20
N GLU A 74 -6.25 -6.19 3.43
CA GLU A 74 -6.60 -5.13 4.39
C GLU A 74 -6.24 -3.73 3.85
N LEU A 75 -5.01 -3.55 3.34
CA LEU A 75 -4.58 -2.27 2.77
C LEU A 75 -5.37 -1.88 1.52
N ARG A 76 -5.80 -2.86 0.72
CA ARG A 76 -6.64 -2.65 -0.45
C ARG A 76 -8.02 -2.18 -0.05
N ALA A 77 -8.60 -2.78 1.00
CA ALA A 77 -9.88 -2.33 1.57
C ALA A 77 -9.80 -0.90 2.10
N LEU A 78 -8.64 -0.46 2.58
CA LEU A 78 -8.38 0.94 2.98
C LEU A 78 -8.11 1.88 1.80
N GLY A 79 -7.98 1.38 0.57
CA GLY A 79 -7.64 2.17 -0.61
C GLY A 79 -6.16 2.57 -0.73
N ALA A 80 -5.29 2.08 0.16
CA ALA A 80 -3.87 2.43 0.20
C ALA A 80 -3.03 1.74 -0.88
N VAL A 81 -3.52 0.61 -1.43
CA VAL A 81 -2.85 -0.19 -2.46
C VAL A 81 -3.84 -0.69 -3.52
N ALA A 82 -3.32 -1.09 -4.67
CA ALA A 82 -4.07 -1.81 -5.69
C ALA A 82 -3.33 -3.06 -6.17
N ILE A 83 -4.11 -4.09 -6.47
CA ILE A 83 -3.65 -5.30 -7.12
C ILE A 83 -3.76 -5.10 -8.63
N ILE A 84 -2.64 -5.22 -9.33
CA ILE A 84 -2.53 -5.05 -10.77
C ILE A 84 -2.47 -6.43 -11.42
N GLN A 85 -3.55 -6.76 -12.13
CA GLN A 85 -3.60 -7.89 -13.04
C GLN A 85 -3.20 -7.39 -14.43
N GLY A 86 -1.98 -7.72 -14.86
CA GLY A 86 -1.50 -7.42 -16.20
C GLY A 86 -1.70 -8.60 -17.16
N SER A 87 -1.14 -8.51 -18.36
CA SER A 87 -1.12 -9.61 -19.35
C SER A 87 -0.29 -10.83 -18.92
N GLY A 88 0.52 -10.71 -17.86
CA GLY A 88 1.30 -11.81 -17.30
C GLY A 88 0.56 -12.56 -16.20
N ARG A 89 0.98 -13.80 -15.92
CA ARG A 89 0.34 -14.67 -14.90
C ARG A 89 0.54 -14.22 -13.46
N VAL A 90 1.52 -13.36 -13.19
CA VAL A 90 1.92 -13.01 -11.82
C VAL A 90 1.24 -11.72 -11.39
N THR A 91 0.44 -11.83 -10.33
CA THR A 91 -0.20 -10.70 -9.67
C THR A 91 0.85 -9.74 -9.08
N LYS A 92 0.67 -8.45 -9.35
CA LYS A 92 1.53 -7.38 -8.82
C LYS A 92 0.74 -6.44 -7.93
N VAL A 93 1.43 -5.72 -7.06
CA VAL A 93 0.86 -4.79 -6.09
C VAL A 93 1.53 -3.43 -6.27
N ARG A 94 0.73 -2.37 -6.30
CA ARG A 94 1.17 -0.98 -6.30
C ARG A 94 0.59 -0.23 -5.10
N HIS A 95 1.31 0.74 -4.56
CA HIS A 95 0.75 1.69 -3.59
C HIS A 95 0.05 2.87 -4.27
N TYR A 96 -0.89 3.45 -3.52
CA TYR A 96 -1.51 4.75 -3.77
C TYR A 96 -1.23 5.76 -2.66
N ALA A 97 -0.19 5.50 -1.85
CA ALA A 97 0.16 6.28 -0.65
C ALA A 97 0.07 7.81 -0.82
N TYR A 98 0.54 8.40 -1.92
CA TYR A 98 0.48 9.86 -2.12
C TYR A 98 -0.96 10.38 -2.13
N ASN A 99 -1.77 9.90 -3.07
CA ASN A 99 -3.19 10.24 -3.15
C ASN A 99 -3.96 9.84 -1.87
N TRP A 100 -3.66 8.66 -1.33
CA TRP A 100 -4.31 8.14 -0.12
C TRP A 100 -4.04 9.01 1.12
N LEU A 101 -2.83 9.58 1.24
CA LEU A 101 -2.45 10.51 2.30
C LEU A 101 -2.85 11.97 2.02
N GLY A 102 -3.43 12.26 0.84
CA GLY A 102 -3.74 13.63 0.42
C GLY A 102 -2.49 14.48 0.15
N LEU A 103 -1.43 13.86 -0.38
CA LEU A 103 -0.19 14.52 -0.77
C LEU A 103 -0.19 14.75 -2.29
N ASP A 104 -0.10 16.01 -2.71
CA ASP A 104 0.04 16.46 -4.10
C ASP A 104 1.48 16.30 -4.63
#